data_AF-A0A532B2J0-F1
#
_entry.id   AF-A0A532B2J0-F1
#
_cell.length_a   1.000
_cell.length_b   1.000
_cell.length_c   1.000
_cell.angle_alpha   90.00
_cell.angle_beta   90.00
_cell.angle_gamma   90.00
#
_symmetry.space_group_name_H-M   'P 1'
#
loop_
_entity.id
_entity.type
_entity.pdbx_description
1 polymer ?
#
loop_
_entity_poly.entity_id
_entity_poly.type
_entity_poly.pdbx_seq_one_letter_code
_entity_poly.pdbx_strand_id
1 'polypeptide(L)' 'MQLSVQERREKQKAELRSELVDAAHKLVQEEGYDGLTIRRLAKRVGYAPMSVYS' A
#
# COMPACT_ATOMS: atom_id res chain seq x y z
N MET A 1 22.42 7.95 15.17
CA MET A 1 21.72 9.09 14.54
C MET A 1 20.23 8.94 14.79
N GLN A 2 19.55 9.95 15.36
CA GLN A 2 18.09 9.98 15.37
C GLN A 2 17.60 10.31 13.96
N LEU A 3 16.72 9.48 13.40
CA LEU A 3 16.02 9.80 12.15
C LEU A 3 15.26 11.12 12.35
N SER A 4 15.38 12.03 11.39
CA SER A 4 14.57 13.23 11.30
C SER A 4 13.09 12.87 11.09
N VAL A 5 12.20 13.82 11.37
CA VAL A 5 10.76 13.67 11.08
C VAL A 5 10.53 13.38 9.59
N GLN A 6 11.36 13.96 8.72
CA GLN A 6 11.29 13.75 7.28
C GLN A 6 11.69 12.33 6.88
N GLU A 7 12.81 11.81 7.39
CA GLU A 7 13.24 10.44 7.09
C GLU A 7 12.25 9.39 7.63
N ARG A 8 11.62 9.64 8.78
CA ARG A 8 10.54 8.78 9.30
C ARG A 8 9.34 8.73 8.35
N ARG A 9 8.94 9.88 7.79
CA ARG A 9 7.83 9.94 6.84
C ARG A 9 8.15 9.22 5.54
N GLU A 10 9.34 9.44 4.97
CA GLU A 10 9.77 8.76 3.76
C GLU A 10 9.84 7.23 3.95
N LYS A 11 10.33 6.77 5.11
CA LYS A 11 10.34 5.35 5.45
C LYS A 11 8.94 4.76 5.51
N GLN A 12 7.99 5.43 6.17
CA GLN A 12 6.60 4.99 6.24
C GLN A 12 5.94 4.94 4.85
N LYS A 13 6.22 5.93 4.00
CA LYS A 13 5.70 5.95 2.63
C LYS A 13 6.27 4.80 1.78
N ALA A 14 7.56 4.51 1.93
CA ALA A 14 8.18 3.38 1.26
C ALA A 14 7.61 2.03 1.74
N GLU A 15 7.40 1.88 3.05
CA GLU A 15 6.79 0.69 3.65
C GLU A 15 5.35 0.49 3.14
N LEU A 16 4.53 1.55 3.18
CA LEU A 16 3.17 1.53 2.63
C LEU A 16 3.15 1.14 1.15
N ARG A 17 4.06 1.69 0.34
CA ARG A 17 4.16 1.35 -1.08
C ARG A 17 4.49 -0.12 -1.29
N SER A 18 5.39 -0.68 -0.47
CA SER A 18 5.73 -2.10 -0.53
C SER A 18 4.51 -2.97 -0.19
N GLU A 19 3.81 -2.67 0.90
CA GLU A 19 2.62 -3.40 1.33
C GLU A 19 1.51 -3.37 0.27
N LEU A 20 1.30 -2.21 -0.38
CA LEU A 20 0.34 -2.06 -1.46
C LEU A 20 0.70 -2.92 -2.68
N VAL A 21 1.97 -2.96 -3.08
CA VAL A 21 2.40 -3.76 -4.23
C VAL A 21 2.24 -5.26 -3.92
N ASP A 22 2.63 -5.70 -2.74
CA ASP A 22 2.49 -7.09 -2.32
C ASP A 22 1.02 -7.53 -2.25
N ALA A 23 0.15 -6.66 -1.72
CA ALA A 23 -1.29 -6.92 -1.67
C ALA A 23 -1.91 -6.94 -3.08
N ALA A 24 -1.47 -6.08 -3.99
CA ALA A 24 -1.93 -6.07 -5.37
C ALA A 24 -1.57 -7.37 -6.10
N HIS A 25 -0.33 -7.85 -5.93
CA HIS A 25 0.10 -9.14 -6.49
C HIS A 25 -0.77 -10.30 -5.99
N LYS A 26 -1.03 -10.37 -4.68
CA LYS A 26 -1.91 -11.40 -4.11
C LYS A 26 -3.33 -11.30 -4.67
N LEU A 27 -3.87 -10.09 -4.78
CA LEU A 27 -5.23 -9.90 -5.27
C LEU A 27 -5.37 -10.32 -6.74
N VAL A 28 -4.37 -10.02 -7.56
CA VAL A 28 -4.34 -10.46 -8.97
C VAL A 28 -4.19 -11.98 -9.07
N GLN A 29 -3.41 -12.61 -8.21
CA GLN A 29 -3.27 -14.07 -8.17
C GLN A 29 -4.58 -14.77 -7.74
N GLU A 30 -5.31 -14.18 -6.79
CA GLU A 30 -6.54 -14.75 -6.23
C GLU A 30 -7.78 -14.47 -7.11
N GLU A 31 -7.88 -13.27 -7.69
CA GLU A 31 -9.11 -12.75 -8.29
C GLU A 31 -8.93 -12.31 -9.76
N GLY A 32 -7.72 -12.40 -10.31
CA GLY A 32 -7.38 -11.86 -11.61
C GLY A 32 -7.26 -10.32 -11.61
N TYR A 33 -6.88 -9.76 -12.77
CA TYR A 33 -6.73 -8.31 -12.93
C TYR A 33 -8.04 -7.53 -12.73
N ASP A 34 -9.19 -8.13 -13.09
CA ASP A 34 -10.51 -7.50 -12.93
C ASP A 34 -10.89 -7.32 -11.45
N GLY A 35 -10.35 -8.15 -10.56
CA GLY A 35 -10.51 -8.00 -9.12
C GLY A 35 -9.73 -6.82 -8.54
N LEU A 36 -8.67 -6.37 -9.21
CA LEU A 36 -7.76 -5.34 -8.70
C LEU A 36 -8.39 -3.95 -8.76
N THR A 37 -8.99 -3.54 -7.64
CA THR A 37 -9.52 -2.19 -7.45
C THR A 37 -8.86 -1.50 -6.27
N ILE A 38 -8.71 -0.18 -6.34
CA ILE A 38 -8.16 0.66 -5.24
C ILE A 38 -8.87 0.35 -3.92
N ARG A 39 -10.19 0.17 -3.94
CA ARG A 39 -11.00 -0.07 -2.75
C ARG A 39 -10.72 -1.44 -2.12
N ARG A 40 -10.57 -2.50 -2.93
CA ARG A 40 -10.19 -3.83 -2.43
C ARG A 40 -8.76 -3.85 -1.93
N LEU A 41 -7.86 -3.20 -2.67
CA LEU A 41 -6.47 -3.07 -2.29
C LEU A 41 -6.33 -2.39 -0.92
N ALA A 42 -6.89 -1.18 -0.77
CA ALA A 42 -6.90 -0.43 0.48
C ALA A 42 -7.53 -1.22 1.64
N LYS A 43 -8.65 -1.91 1.38
CA LYS A 43 -9.28 -2.79 2.38
C LYS A 43 -8.36 -3.94 2.82
N ARG A 44 -7.58 -4.52 1.91
CA ARG A 44 -6.69 -5.66 2.21
C ARG A 44 -5.45 -5.25 2.98
N VAL A 45 -4.91 -4.06 2.73
CA VAL A 45 -3.80 -3.50 3.53
C VAL A 45 -4.26 -2.77 4.80
N GLY A 46 -5.57 -2.56 4.99
CA GLY A 46 -6.12 -1.91 6.20
C GLY A 46 -6.00 -0.38 6.20
N TYR A 47 -5.76 0.23 5.03
CA TYR A 47 -5.62 1.68 4.90
C TYR A 47 -6.87 2.33 4.30
N ALA A 48 -6.97 3.65 4.49
CA ALA A 48 -7.97 4.43 3.78
C ALA A 48 -7.67 4.41 2.26
N PRO A 49 -8.68 4.40 1.38
CA PRO A 49 -8.47 4.44 -0.07
C PRO A 49 -7.59 5.62 -0.55
N MET A 50 -7.68 6.76 0.14
CA MET A 50 -6.86 7.95 -0.13
C MET A 50 -5.36 7.70 0.08
N SER A 51 -4.98 6.79 1.00
CA SER A 51 -3.59 6.46 1.30
C SER A 51 -2.90 5.73 0.15
N VAL A 52 -3.64 5.20 -0.83
CA VAL A 52 -3.04 4.57 -2.02
C VAL A 52 -2.38 5.60 -2.95
N TYR A 53 -2.79 6.88 -2.85
CA TYR A 53 -2.32 7.97 -3.72
C TYR A 53 -1.21 8.83 -3.10
N SER A 54 -0.91 8.66 -1.82
CA SER A 54 0.05 9.49 -1.07
C SER A 54 1.48 9.07 -1.29
#